data_AF-A0A8J4A039-F1
#
_entry.id   AF-A0A8J4A039-F1
#
_cell.length_a   1.000
_cell.length_b   1.000
_cell.length_c   1.000
_cell.angle_alpha   90.00
_cell.angle_beta   90.00
_cell.angle_gamma   90.00
#
_symmetry.space_group_name_H-M   'P 1'
#
loop_
_entity.id
_entity.type
_entity.pdbx_description
1 polymer ?
#
loop_
_entity_poly.entity_id
_entity_poly.type
_entity_poly.pdbx_seq_one_letter_code
_entity_poly.pdbx_strand_id
1 'polypeptide(L)'
;MNVRPTVRRVLTAAGLAVGVLTVAAPALAAAGTGAGTPLVEVSGSTGEVSFDARDSANPNRVEVWVEGTRAIVHDANNPLSAGSGCKLLDPNTARCGSDVTRLRVALGPGDDFLVLRSPLTGSADGGAGNDKLTAAVTGPSTSRMAYSGGPDLDTISYDGADSGVFVTLDGDDRDGRRWRDHDNVADDIEKVMGSRSADVLTGNDLPNMFDGLGGGDEILGLGGADVFDAGDTTSRFDRYVGGEGFDKLTYSARTVPTAVYTVDVGLGRYSGDTDHFLEIEWLILGSAADQVDAFGAGVRHVNCGPGADVIRAPRAGGTHVNCETVLPPLNG
;
A
#
# COMPACT_ATOMS: atom_id res chain seq x y z
N MET A 1 50.48 77.75 28.48
CA MET A 1 50.82 76.63 27.57
C MET A 1 49.54 76.17 26.87
N ASN A 2 49.55 76.30 25.54
CA ASN A 2 48.73 75.64 24.51
C ASN A 2 47.19 75.62 24.60
N VAL A 3 46.61 76.51 23.79
CA VAL A 3 45.31 76.42 23.11
C VAL A 3 45.16 75.05 22.43
N ARG A 4 44.00 74.39 22.59
CA ARG A 4 43.57 73.26 21.73
C ARG A 4 42.17 73.52 21.15
N PRO A 5 41.95 73.24 19.85
CA PRO A 5 40.78 73.70 19.11
C PRO A 5 39.62 72.70 19.14
N THR A 6 38.39 73.22 19.02
CA THR A 6 37.15 72.49 18.75
C THR A 6 37.09 72.05 17.30
N VAL A 7 36.94 70.75 17.04
CA VAL A 7 36.66 70.18 15.71
C VAL A 7 35.25 69.58 15.71
N ARG A 8 34.34 70.20 14.95
CA ARG A 8 33.03 69.65 14.57
C ARG A 8 33.23 68.49 13.59
N ARG A 9 32.71 67.30 13.88
CA ARG A 9 32.60 66.21 12.91
C ARG A 9 31.27 66.31 12.17
N VAL A 10 31.37 66.38 10.85
CA VAL A 10 30.28 66.35 9.87
C VAL A 10 29.79 64.90 9.74
N LEU A 11 28.50 64.66 9.89
CA LEU A 11 27.85 63.39 9.50
C LEU A 11 27.50 63.46 8.02
N THR A 12 28.13 62.61 7.20
CA THR A 12 27.68 62.29 5.84
C THR A 12 26.80 61.04 5.91
N ALA A 13 25.50 61.21 5.68
CA ALA A 13 24.55 60.11 5.50
C ALA A 13 24.67 59.55 4.08
N ALA A 14 25.08 58.29 3.95
CA ALA A 14 24.99 57.54 2.70
C ALA A 14 23.60 56.90 2.60
N GLY A 15 22.77 57.38 1.69
CA GLY A 15 21.48 56.76 1.37
C GLY A 15 21.67 55.51 0.52
N LEU A 16 21.27 54.35 1.04
CA LEU A 16 21.06 53.14 0.24
C LEU A 16 19.65 53.21 -0.38
N ALA A 17 19.59 53.31 -1.70
CA ALA A 17 18.36 53.09 -2.46
C ALA A 17 18.16 51.58 -2.66
N VAL A 18 17.13 51.02 -2.05
CA VAL A 18 16.66 49.65 -2.34
C VAL A 18 15.75 49.72 -3.55
N GLY A 19 16.27 49.32 -4.71
CA GLY A 19 15.47 49.12 -5.92
C GLY A 19 14.70 47.80 -5.81
N VAL A 20 13.38 47.87 -5.75
CA VAL A 20 12.51 46.69 -5.84
C VAL A 20 12.49 46.23 -7.30
N LEU A 21 13.19 45.13 -7.58
CA LEU A 21 13.14 44.45 -8.87
C LEU A 21 11.90 43.55 -8.87
N THR A 22 10.79 44.01 -9.44
CA THR A 22 9.61 43.16 -9.67
C THR A 22 9.92 42.20 -10.81
N VAL A 23 10.31 40.98 -10.48
CA VAL A 23 10.35 39.88 -11.46
C VAL A 23 8.90 39.49 -11.73
N ALA A 24 8.36 39.92 -12.87
CA ALA A 24 7.11 39.39 -13.38
C ALA A 24 7.34 37.92 -13.73
N ALA A 25 6.89 37.01 -12.87
CA ALA A 25 6.80 35.61 -13.21
C ALA A 25 5.87 35.47 -14.44
N PRO A 26 6.27 34.75 -15.50
CA PRO A 26 5.33 34.43 -16.55
C PRO A 26 4.25 33.57 -15.91
N ALA A 27 3.00 34.05 -15.94
CA ALA A 27 1.85 33.21 -15.65
C ALA A 27 1.86 32.07 -16.69
N LEU A 28 2.22 30.86 -16.28
CA LEU A 28 1.87 29.68 -17.05
C LEU A 28 0.35 29.71 -17.21
N ALA A 29 -0.11 29.83 -18.44
CA ALA A 29 -1.50 29.56 -18.75
C ALA A 29 -1.77 28.10 -18.35
N ALA A 30 -2.58 27.89 -17.33
CA ALA A 30 -3.18 26.58 -17.09
C ALA A 30 -3.93 26.21 -18.37
N ALA A 31 -3.43 25.20 -19.08
CA ALA A 31 -4.23 24.55 -20.11
C ALA A 31 -5.52 24.10 -19.41
N GLY A 32 -6.67 24.57 -19.89
CA GLY A 32 -7.95 24.19 -19.31
C GLY A 32 -8.14 22.69 -19.45
N THR A 33 -7.99 21.95 -18.34
CA THR A 33 -8.38 20.56 -18.22
C THR A 33 -9.90 20.55 -18.05
N GLY A 34 -10.62 20.60 -19.18
CA GLY A 34 -12.02 20.23 -19.16
C GLY A 34 -12.09 18.74 -18.85
N ALA A 35 -12.58 18.39 -17.66
CA ALA A 35 -12.72 17.00 -17.25
C ALA A 35 -13.40 16.19 -18.34
N GLY A 36 -12.73 15.14 -18.80
CA GLY A 36 -13.19 14.31 -19.90
C GLY A 36 -14.23 13.28 -19.43
N THR A 37 -14.96 12.74 -20.39
CA THR A 37 -15.69 11.48 -20.18
C THR A 37 -14.70 10.34 -20.43
N PRO A 38 -14.54 9.37 -19.51
CA PRO A 38 -13.68 8.22 -19.72
C PRO A 38 -13.93 7.55 -21.08
N LEU A 39 -12.88 7.21 -21.80
CA LEU A 39 -12.93 6.52 -23.08
C LEU A 39 -12.57 5.06 -22.91
N VAL A 40 -13.40 4.18 -23.48
CA VAL A 40 -13.07 2.76 -23.65
C VAL A 40 -13.02 2.40 -25.13
N GLU A 41 -11.89 1.85 -25.58
CA GLU A 41 -11.69 1.48 -26.98
C GLU A 41 -10.79 0.25 -27.16
N VAL A 42 -10.76 -0.30 -28.37
CA VAL A 42 -9.91 -1.41 -28.77
C VAL A 42 -8.87 -0.91 -29.77
N SER A 43 -7.60 -1.12 -29.45
CA SER A 43 -6.50 -0.86 -30.37
C SER A 43 -6.56 -1.83 -31.57
N GLY A 44 -6.74 -1.28 -32.76
CA GLY A 44 -6.91 -2.07 -33.99
C GLY A 44 -5.69 -2.91 -34.41
N SER A 45 -4.50 -2.62 -33.88
CA SER A 45 -3.26 -3.36 -34.19
C SER A 45 -2.94 -4.49 -33.20
N THR A 46 -3.44 -4.42 -31.96
CA THR A 46 -3.09 -5.36 -30.88
C THR A 46 -4.29 -6.09 -30.29
N GLY A 47 -5.53 -5.65 -30.59
CA GLY A 47 -6.74 -6.17 -29.96
C GLY A 47 -6.86 -5.81 -28.47
N GLU A 48 -6.00 -4.92 -27.98
CA GLU A 48 -5.95 -4.47 -26.59
C GLU A 48 -7.12 -3.54 -26.28
N VAL A 49 -7.87 -3.84 -25.22
CA VAL A 49 -8.89 -2.95 -24.68
C VAL A 49 -8.18 -1.90 -23.82
N SER A 50 -8.46 -0.62 -24.04
CA SER A 50 -7.94 0.48 -23.23
C SER A 50 -9.09 1.19 -22.53
N PHE A 51 -8.92 1.45 -21.24
CA PHE A 51 -9.67 2.45 -20.47
C PHE A 51 -8.74 3.64 -20.21
N ASP A 52 -9.21 4.84 -20.53
CA ASP A 52 -8.53 6.12 -20.28
C ASP A 52 -9.54 7.06 -19.63
N ALA A 53 -9.32 7.43 -18.36
CA ALA A 53 -10.22 8.28 -17.60
C ALA A 53 -10.38 9.69 -18.19
N ARG A 54 -9.35 10.19 -18.91
CA ARG A 54 -9.31 11.54 -19.50
C ARG A 54 -9.58 12.65 -18.47
N ASP A 55 -8.95 12.55 -17.30
CA ASP A 55 -9.15 13.47 -16.18
C ASP A 55 -10.64 13.61 -15.83
N SER A 56 -11.31 12.48 -15.60
CA SER A 56 -12.73 12.45 -15.29
C SER A 56 -13.06 13.30 -14.06
N ALA A 57 -14.30 13.82 -14.01
CA ALA A 57 -14.67 14.79 -12.99
C ALA A 57 -14.79 14.17 -11.58
N ASN A 58 -15.05 12.86 -11.49
CA ASN A 58 -15.11 12.11 -10.25
C ASN A 58 -14.10 10.96 -10.29
N PRO A 59 -13.59 10.53 -9.13
CA PRO A 59 -12.78 9.33 -9.05
C PRO A 59 -13.47 8.13 -9.71
N ASN A 60 -12.72 7.34 -10.45
CA ASN A 60 -13.17 6.21 -11.24
C ASN A 60 -13.35 4.98 -10.34
N ARG A 61 -14.44 4.24 -10.55
CA ARG A 61 -14.67 2.96 -9.88
C ARG A 61 -14.89 1.88 -10.91
N VAL A 62 -13.78 1.41 -11.46
CA VAL A 62 -13.70 0.57 -12.65
C VAL A 62 -13.68 -0.91 -12.27
N GLU A 63 -14.48 -1.68 -12.98
CA GLU A 63 -14.51 -3.13 -12.90
C GLU A 63 -14.41 -3.71 -14.32
N VAL A 64 -13.50 -4.67 -14.52
CA VAL A 64 -13.27 -5.32 -15.81
C VAL A 64 -13.36 -6.83 -15.69
N TRP A 65 -14.17 -7.45 -16.53
CA TRP A 65 -14.29 -8.90 -16.65
C TRP A 65 -14.52 -9.33 -18.10
N VAL A 66 -14.27 -10.60 -18.41
CA VAL A 66 -14.50 -11.16 -19.74
C VAL A 66 -15.74 -12.06 -19.72
N GLU A 67 -16.71 -11.75 -20.58
CA GLU A 67 -17.87 -12.59 -20.85
C GLU A 67 -17.74 -13.28 -22.20
N GLY A 68 -17.58 -14.61 -22.17
CA GLY A 68 -17.25 -15.39 -23.35
C GLY A 68 -15.85 -15.00 -23.85
N THR A 69 -15.79 -14.13 -24.85
CA THR A 69 -14.53 -13.62 -25.41
C THR A 69 -14.45 -12.10 -25.47
N ARG A 70 -15.43 -11.39 -24.90
CA ARG A 70 -15.49 -9.93 -24.91
C ARG A 70 -15.25 -9.37 -23.53
N ALA A 71 -14.50 -8.28 -23.44
CA ALA A 71 -14.37 -7.55 -22.20
C ALA A 71 -15.64 -6.73 -21.94
N ILE A 72 -16.06 -6.70 -20.69
CA ILE A 72 -17.00 -5.75 -20.13
C ILE A 72 -16.21 -4.82 -19.23
N VAL A 73 -16.37 -3.52 -19.45
CA VAL A 73 -15.74 -2.46 -18.66
C VAL A 73 -16.87 -1.64 -18.07
N HIS A 74 -16.93 -1.57 -16.74
CA HIS A 74 -17.94 -0.83 -16.00
C HIS A 74 -17.27 0.22 -15.12
N ASP A 75 -17.70 1.48 -15.19
CA ASP A 75 -17.32 2.51 -14.22
C ASP A 75 -18.57 2.96 -13.46
N ALA A 76 -18.63 2.65 -12.17
CA ALA A 76 -19.80 2.94 -11.35
C ALA A 76 -20.01 4.44 -11.10
N ASN A 77 -18.97 5.26 -11.22
CA ASN A 77 -19.00 6.68 -10.86
C ASN A 77 -19.13 7.59 -12.09
N ASN A 78 -18.62 7.18 -13.25
CA ASN A 78 -18.57 8.02 -14.44
C ASN A 78 -19.21 7.36 -15.67
N PRO A 79 -19.99 8.10 -16.48
CA PRO A 79 -20.44 7.60 -17.77
C PRO A 79 -19.25 7.39 -18.71
N LEU A 80 -19.38 6.42 -19.62
CA LEU A 80 -18.34 6.03 -20.57
C LEU A 80 -18.62 6.57 -21.98
N SER A 81 -17.55 6.92 -22.69
CA SER A 81 -17.54 7.04 -24.13
C SER A 81 -17.00 5.75 -24.75
N ALA A 82 -17.71 5.17 -25.71
CA ALA A 82 -17.23 4.00 -26.45
C ALA A 82 -16.51 4.43 -27.75
N GLY A 83 -15.23 4.12 -27.87
CA GLY A 83 -14.43 4.29 -29.08
C GLY A 83 -14.45 3.06 -29.99
N SER A 84 -13.42 2.93 -30.81
CA SER A 84 -13.32 1.83 -31.80
C SER A 84 -13.43 0.45 -31.12
N GLY A 85 -14.18 -0.47 -31.71
CA GLY A 85 -14.30 -1.85 -31.20
C GLY A 85 -15.09 -2.01 -29.89
N CYS A 86 -15.65 -0.94 -29.33
CA CYS A 86 -16.48 -0.95 -28.13
C CYS A 86 -17.92 -0.51 -28.43
N LYS A 87 -18.87 -0.98 -27.63
CA LYS A 87 -20.27 -0.53 -27.65
C LYS A 87 -20.78 -0.39 -26.22
N LEU A 88 -21.40 0.76 -25.92
CA LEU A 88 -22.12 0.94 -24.65
C LEU A 88 -23.32 -0.02 -24.55
N LEU A 89 -23.41 -0.69 -23.42
CA LEU A 89 -24.59 -1.46 -23.01
C LEU A 89 -25.57 -0.56 -22.25
N ASP A 90 -25.02 0.35 -21.44
CA ASP A 90 -25.70 1.42 -20.71
C ASP A 90 -24.70 2.60 -20.55
N PRO A 91 -25.07 3.73 -19.93
CA PRO A 91 -24.18 4.89 -19.80
C PRO A 91 -22.83 4.61 -19.11
N ASN A 92 -22.74 3.60 -18.25
CA ASN A 92 -21.59 3.31 -17.39
C ASN A 92 -20.89 2.00 -17.76
N THR A 93 -21.40 1.26 -18.75
CA THR A 93 -20.90 -0.07 -19.11
C THR A 93 -20.65 -0.18 -20.61
N ALA A 94 -19.43 -0.56 -21.00
CA ALA A 94 -19.04 -0.84 -22.36
C ALA A 94 -18.70 -2.33 -22.55
N ARG A 95 -19.06 -2.88 -23.71
CA ARG A 95 -18.61 -4.19 -24.18
C ARG A 95 -17.67 -4.04 -25.36
N CYS A 96 -16.48 -4.63 -25.26
CA CYS A 96 -15.36 -4.36 -26.14
C CYS A 96 -14.74 -5.62 -26.75
N GLY A 97 -14.34 -5.50 -28.00
CA GLY A 97 -13.49 -6.44 -28.70
C GLY A 97 -14.11 -7.81 -28.97
N SER A 98 -13.23 -8.74 -29.31
CA SER A 98 -13.46 -10.17 -29.50
C SER A 98 -12.14 -10.87 -29.21
N ASP A 99 -12.18 -11.96 -28.46
CA ASP A 99 -11.00 -12.71 -28.01
C ASP A 99 -10.04 -11.84 -27.19
N VAL A 100 -10.61 -11.03 -26.30
CA VAL A 100 -9.85 -10.10 -25.47
C VAL A 100 -8.96 -10.85 -24.49
N THR A 101 -7.66 -10.61 -24.63
CA THR A 101 -6.61 -11.10 -23.73
C THR A 101 -5.73 -9.97 -23.20
N ARG A 102 -5.87 -8.76 -23.76
CA ARG A 102 -5.03 -7.62 -23.44
C ARG A 102 -5.83 -6.44 -22.93
N LEU A 103 -5.31 -5.78 -21.89
CA LEU A 103 -5.94 -4.65 -21.22
C LEU A 103 -4.91 -3.58 -20.87
N ARG A 104 -5.25 -2.32 -21.12
CA ARG A 104 -4.59 -1.16 -20.53
C ARG A 104 -5.62 -0.35 -19.75
N VAL A 105 -5.33 -0.01 -18.51
CA VAL A 105 -6.14 0.89 -17.68
C VAL A 105 -5.28 2.05 -17.23
N ALA A 106 -5.78 3.27 -17.41
CA ALA A 106 -5.24 4.48 -16.80
C ALA A 106 -6.39 5.21 -16.08
N LEU A 107 -6.35 5.25 -14.75
CA LEU A 107 -7.41 5.81 -13.91
C LEU A 107 -7.24 7.33 -13.73
N GLY A 108 -6.02 7.84 -13.74
CA GLY A 108 -5.76 9.28 -13.81
C GLY A 108 -5.79 9.93 -12.42
N PRO A 109 -6.18 11.21 -12.30
CA PRO A 109 -6.22 11.87 -10.99
C PRO A 109 -7.48 11.50 -10.19
N GLY A 110 -7.33 11.30 -8.89
CA GLY A 110 -8.39 10.97 -7.95
C GLY A 110 -8.03 9.74 -7.10
N ASP A 111 -8.76 9.51 -6.01
CA ASP A 111 -8.66 8.24 -5.26
C ASP A 111 -9.53 7.19 -5.97
N ASP A 112 -8.94 6.46 -6.91
CA ASP A 112 -9.62 5.57 -7.83
C ASP A 112 -9.61 4.10 -7.37
N PHE A 113 -10.51 3.32 -7.96
CA PHE A 113 -10.67 1.90 -7.65
C PHE A 113 -10.72 1.09 -8.94
N LEU A 114 -9.89 0.05 -9.03
CA LEU A 114 -9.92 -0.94 -10.11
C LEU A 114 -10.13 -2.34 -9.54
N VAL A 115 -11.03 -3.10 -10.16
CA VAL A 115 -11.18 -4.55 -9.93
C VAL A 115 -11.06 -5.31 -11.24
N LEU A 116 -10.03 -6.14 -11.36
CA LEU A 116 -9.85 -7.07 -12.47
C LEU A 116 -10.32 -8.47 -12.06
N ARG A 117 -11.38 -8.97 -12.70
CA ARG A 117 -11.94 -10.31 -12.39
C ARG A 117 -11.53 -11.39 -13.36
N SER A 118 -10.77 -11.05 -14.40
CA SER A 118 -10.44 -11.98 -15.48
C SER A 118 -8.94 -11.98 -15.75
N PRO A 119 -8.36 -13.14 -16.08
CA PRO A 119 -6.96 -13.27 -16.41
C PRO A 119 -6.68 -12.50 -17.72
N LEU A 120 -5.92 -11.41 -17.61
CA LEU A 120 -5.57 -10.54 -18.73
C LEU A 120 -4.07 -10.26 -18.71
N THR A 121 -3.56 -9.73 -19.81
CA THR A 121 -2.17 -9.26 -19.96
C THR A 121 -2.15 -7.78 -20.27
N GLY A 122 -1.28 -7.01 -19.63
CA GLY A 122 -1.11 -5.59 -19.93
C GLY A 122 -0.81 -4.77 -18.69
N SER A 123 -1.46 -3.62 -18.53
CA SER A 123 -1.13 -2.70 -17.44
C SER A 123 -2.34 -2.01 -16.82
N ALA A 124 -2.22 -1.66 -15.56
CA ALA A 124 -3.13 -0.81 -14.81
C ALA A 124 -2.31 0.25 -14.08
N ASP A 125 -2.67 1.52 -14.29
CA ASP A 125 -2.03 2.69 -13.73
C ASP A 125 -3.07 3.47 -12.93
N GLY A 126 -2.82 3.63 -11.62
CA GLY A 126 -3.64 4.41 -10.71
C GLY A 126 -3.62 5.87 -11.13
N GLY A 127 -2.44 6.48 -11.08
CA GLY A 127 -2.28 7.89 -11.38
C GLY A 127 -2.08 8.65 -10.08
N ALA A 128 -2.70 9.81 -9.93
CA ALA A 128 -2.44 10.65 -8.75
C ALA A 128 -3.60 10.58 -7.77
N GLY A 129 -3.32 10.27 -6.51
CA GLY A 129 -4.33 10.02 -5.49
C GLY A 129 -4.06 8.69 -4.80
N ASN A 130 -4.85 8.35 -3.80
CA ASN A 130 -4.68 7.08 -3.09
C ASN A 130 -5.53 6.02 -3.79
N ASP A 131 -4.92 5.26 -4.70
CA ASP A 131 -5.62 4.31 -5.54
C ASP A 131 -5.69 2.91 -4.94
N LYS A 132 -6.74 2.17 -5.30
CA LYS A 132 -6.86 0.74 -4.98
C LYS A 132 -6.99 -0.10 -6.24
N LEU A 133 -5.94 -0.85 -6.55
CA LEU A 133 -5.87 -1.81 -7.65
C LEU A 133 -6.12 -3.22 -7.10
N THR A 134 -7.12 -3.93 -7.61
CA THR A 134 -7.51 -5.26 -7.10
C THR A 134 -7.41 -6.32 -8.19
N ALA A 135 -6.51 -7.29 -7.99
CA ALA A 135 -6.30 -8.46 -8.82
C ALA A 135 -7.16 -9.63 -8.33
N ALA A 136 -8.47 -9.58 -8.59
CA ALA A 136 -9.45 -10.57 -8.16
C ALA A 136 -9.61 -11.74 -9.16
N VAL A 137 -8.49 -12.26 -9.68
CA VAL A 137 -8.48 -13.35 -10.66
C VAL A 137 -8.59 -14.70 -9.95
N THR A 138 -9.46 -15.58 -10.46
CA THR A 138 -9.67 -16.94 -9.93
C THR A 138 -9.59 -17.99 -11.04
N GLY A 139 -9.45 -19.26 -10.66
CA GLY A 139 -9.43 -20.38 -11.59
C GLY A 139 -8.05 -20.66 -12.19
N PRO A 140 -7.96 -21.57 -13.19
CA PRO A 140 -6.68 -22.15 -13.59
C PRO A 140 -5.81 -21.24 -14.46
N SER A 141 -6.41 -20.20 -15.06
CA SER A 141 -5.76 -19.30 -16.02
C SER A 141 -4.77 -18.34 -15.36
N THR A 142 -3.80 -17.89 -16.15
CA THR A 142 -2.70 -17.00 -15.76
C THR A 142 -3.01 -15.54 -16.10
N SER A 143 -2.80 -14.62 -15.16
CA SER A 143 -2.68 -13.18 -15.44
C SER A 143 -1.23 -12.75 -15.66
N ARG A 144 -1.04 -11.65 -16.40
CA ARG A 144 0.24 -10.95 -16.60
C ARG A 144 0.02 -9.44 -16.64
N MET A 145 -0.43 -8.88 -15.52
CA MET A 145 -0.71 -7.46 -15.40
C MET A 145 0.44 -6.75 -14.70
N ALA A 146 0.88 -5.63 -15.26
CA ALA A 146 1.72 -4.65 -14.55
C ALA A 146 0.82 -3.65 -13.82
N TYR A 147 1.05 -3.45 -12.53
CA TYR A 147 0.31 -2.51 -11.67
C TYR A 147 1.26 -1.41 -11.22
N SER A 148 0.92 -0.15 -11.49
CA SER A 148 1.57 1.03 -10.93
C SER A 148 0.57 1.84 -10.11
N GLY A 149 0.99 2.26 -8.92
CA GLY A 149 0.20 3.15 -8.07
C GLY A 149 0.21 4.56 -8.65
N GLY A 150 1.42 5.11 -8.78
CA GLY A 150 1.65 6.51 -9.09
C GLY A 150 2.09 7.27 -7.84
N PRO A 151 1.91 8.60 -7.78
CA PRO A 151 2.13 9.34 -6.55
C PRO A 151 0.99 9.17 -5.53
N ASP A 152 1.35 9.36 -4.26
CA ASP A 152 0.51 9.30 -3.06
C ASP A 152 0.54 7.90 -2.41
N LEU A 153 -0.53 7.42 -1.76
CA LEU A 153 -0.51 6.12 -1.05
C LEU A 153 -1.38 5.10 -1.76
N ASP A 154 -0.75 4.18 -2.47
CA ASP A 154 -1.45 3.24 -3.34
C ASP A 154 -1.53 1.85 -2.77
N THR A 155 -2.59 1.13 -3.15
CA THR A 155 -2.89 -0.20 -2.65
C THR A 155 -3.03 -1.21 -3.77
N ILE A 156 -2.23 -2.28 -3.75
CA ILE A 156 -2.50 -3.51 -4.48
C ILE A 156 -3.24 -4.51 -3.58
N SER A 157 -4.26 -5.17 -4.11
CA SER A 157 -5.07 -6.15 -3.37
C SER A 157 -5.27 -7.44 -4.14
N TYR A 158 -5.01 -8.56 -3.46
CA TYR A 158 -5.27 -9.91 -3.92
C TYR A 158 -6.38 -10.61 -3.12
N ASP A 159 -7.27 -9.85 -2.46
CA ASP A 159 -8.31 -10.37 -1.54
C ASP A 159 -9.29 -11.35 -2.20
N GLY A 160 -9.44 -11.24 -3.53
CA GLY A 160 -10.27 -12.07 -4.38
C GLY A 160 -9.55 -13.28 -4.98
N ALA A 161 -8.24 -13.44 -4.77
CA ALA A 161 -7.48 -14.58 -5.26
C ALA A 161 -7.94 -15.88 -4.56
N ASP A 162 -7.99 -16.98 -5.32
CA ASP A 162 -8.46 -18.29 -4.85
C ASP A 162 -7.35 -19.18 -4.25
N SER A 163 -6.13 -18.66 -4.17
CA SER A 163 -4.97 -19.33 -3.58
C SER A 163 -3.96 -18.30 -3.10
N GLY A 164 -3.01 -18.75 -2.27
CA GLY A 164 -1.93 -17.92 -1.75
C GLY A 164 -1.13 -17.23 -2.85
N VAL A 165 -0.74 -15.99 -2.58
CA VAL A 165 0.04 -15.15 -3.50
C VAL A 165 1.51 -15.07 -3.10
N PHE A 166 2.33 -14.69 -4.06
CA PHE A 166 3.69 -14.18 -3.86
C PHE A 166 3.70 -12.77 -4.44
N VAL A 167 4.07 -11.78 -3.65
CA VAL A 167 4.09 -10.37 -4.07
C VAL A 167 5.37 -9.71 -3.57
N THR A 168 6.11 -9.09 -4.47
CA THR A 168 7.30 -8.26 -4.21
C THR A 168 7.07 -6.85 -4.77
N LEU A 169 7.40 -5.82 -4.00
CA LEU A 169 7.34 -4.42 -4.46
C LEU A 169 8.63 -4.00 -5.19
N ASP A 170 9.04 -4.80 -6.18
CA ASP A 170 10.33 -4.67 -6.88
C ASP A 170 10.20 -4.39 -8.38
N GLY A 171 8.98 -4.35 -8.92
CA GLY A 171 8.73 -4.11 -10.34
C GLY A 171 9.14 -5.26 -11.26
N ASP A 172 9.28 -6.48 -10.73
CA ASP A 172 9.56 -7.70 -11.51
C ASP A 172 8.29 -8.52 -11.80
N ASP A 173 8.29 -9.35 -12.86
CA ASP A 173 7.09 -10.06 -13.36
C ASP A 173 6.77 -11.39 -12.64
N ARG A 174 6.93 -11.44 -11.31
CA ARG A 174 6.83 -12.68 -10.52
C ARG A 174 5.75 -12.66 -9.45
N ASP A 175 4.76 -11.78 -9.61
CA ASP A 175 3.71 -11.57 -8.63
C ASP A 175 2.40 -12.30 -8.94
N GLY A 176 1.55 -12.35 -7.90
CA GLY A 176 0.19 -12.90 -7.95
C GLY A 176 0.12 -14.32 -7.42
N ARG A 177 -0.85 -15.12 -7.91
CA ARG A 177 -1.04 -16.48 -7.40
C ARG A 177 0.18 -17.32 -7.71
N ARG A 178 0.73 -17.94 -6.65
CA ARG A 178 2.01 -18.65 -6.73
C ARG A 178 2.05 -19.68 -7.85
N TRP A 179 3.11 -19.62 -8.65
CA TRP A 179 3.36 -20.52 -9.79
C TRP A 179 2.33 -20.45 -10.93
N ARG A 180 1.43 -19.48 -10.89
CA ARG A 180 0.31 -19.36 -11.83
C ARG A 180 0.32 -18.04 -12.55
N ASP A 181 0.29 -16.96 -11.80
CA ASP A 181 0.31 -15.60 -12.35
C ASP A 181 1.75 -15.14 -12.55
N HIS A 182 1.91 -14.12 -13.37
CA HIS A 182 3.16 -13.40 -13.59
C HIS A 182 2.82 -11.92 -13.69
N ASP A 183 2.10 -11.45 -12.69
CA ASP A 183 1.87 -10.03 -12.52
C ASP A 183 3.20 -9.34 -12.16
N ASN A 184 3.21 -8.03 -12.30
CA ASN A 184 4.33 -7.16 -11.95
C ASN A 184 3.76 -6.04 -11.10
N VAL A 185 4.11 -6.02 -9.82
CA VAL A 185 3.75 -4.96 -8.89
C VAL A 185 4.92 -3.99 -8.81
N ALA A 186 4.69 -2.75 -9.24
CA ALA A 186 5.70 -1.72 -9.24
C ALA A 186 6.17 -1.36 -7.81
N ASP A 187 7.34 -0.74 -7.73
CA ASP A 187 7.95 -0.29 -6.48
C ASP A 187 7.34 1.01 -5.91
N ASP A 188 6.37 1.58 -6.62
CA ASP A 188 5.60 2.77 -6.25
C ASP A 188 4.25 2.47 -5.58
N ILE A 189 4.06 1.23 -5.11
CA ILE A 189 2.86 0.82 -4.37
C ILE A 189 3.24 0.66 -2.90
N GLU A 190 2.57 1.38 -2.00
CA GLU A 190 2.93 1.37 -0.57
C GLU A 190 2.17 0.33 0.24
N LYS A 191 0.97 -0.08 -0.21
CA LYS A 191 0.12 -1.01 0.54
C LYS A 191 -0.18 -2.30 -0.21
N VAL A 192 0.05 -3.43 0.47
CA VAL A 192 -0.27 -4.76 -0.04
C VAL A 192 -1.31 -5.43 0.83
N MET A 193 -2.44 -5.80 0.23
CA MET A 193 -3.40 -6.72 0.84
C MET A 193 -3.28 -8.10 0.18
N GLY A 194 -3.00 -9.12 0.98
CA GLY A 194 -2.88 -10.52 0.55
C GLY A 194 -4.19 -11.15 0.09
N SER A 195 -4.19 -12.47 0.03
CA SER A 195 -5.34 -13.32 -0.23
C SER A 195 -5.95 -13.83 1.08
N ARG A 196 -6.93 -14.73 1.02
CA ARG A 196 -7.43 -15.46 2.21
C ARG A 196 -6.71 -16.80 2.44
N SER A 197 -5.53 -16.96 1.85
CA SER A 197 -4.70 -18.16 1.89
C SER A 197 -3.27 -17.77 2.30
N ALA A 198 -2.42 -18.75 2.59
CA ALA A 198 -1.03 -18.50 2.96
C ALA A 198 -0.24 -17.75 1.87
N ASP A 199 0.16 -16.52 2.17
CA ASP A 199 0.85 -15.62 1.25
C ASP A 199 2.35 -15.48 1.57
N VAL A 200 3.13 -14.99 0.60
CA VAL A 200 4.45 -14.37 0.83
C VAL A 200 4.40 -12.97 0.27
N LEU A 201 4.60 -11.99 1.14
CA LEU A 201 4.53 -10.57 0.80
C LEU A 201 5.87 -9.94 1.18
N THR A 202 6.49 -9.22 0.26
CA THR A 202 7.81 -8.60 0.47
C THR A 202 7.75 -7.14 0.02
N GLY A 203 8.15 -6.25 0.91
CA GLY A 203 8.26 -4.83 0.67
C GLY A 203 9.48 -4.41 -0.13
N ASN A 204 9.88 -3.17 0.05
CA ASN A 204 11.06 -2.56 -0.54
C ASN A 204 11.79 -1.68 0.50
N ASP A 205 12.62 -0.73 0.06
CA ASP A 205 13.37 0.15 0.97
C ASP A 205 12.56 1.38 1.44
N LEU A 206 11.27 1.47 1.08
CA LEU A 206 10.35 2.56 1.44
C LEU A 206 9.35 2.08 2.50
N PRO A 207 8.69 3.00 3.24
CA PRO A 207 7.64 2.62 4.17
C PRO A 207 6.50 1.87 3.47
N ASN A 208 6.23 0.63 3.89
CA ASN A 208 5.17 -0.19 3.35
C ASN A 208 4.11 -0.56 4.40
N MET A 209 2.91 -0.87 3.93
CA MET A 209 1.78 -1.32 4.75
C MET A 209 1.29 -2.69 4.29
N PHE A 210 1.22 -3.64 5.19
CA PHE A 210 0.81 -5.02 4.88
C PHE A 210 -0.43 -5.43 5.65
N ASP A 211 -1.32 -6.13 4.96
CA ASP A 211 -2.43 -6.88 5.55
C ASP A 211 -2.47 -8.26 4.88
N GLY A 212 -2.05 -9.30 5.60
CA GLY A 212 -2.08 -10.68 5.12
C GLY A 212 -3.50 -11.26 5.04
N LEU A 213 -4.49 -10.57 5.63
CA LEU A 213 -5.88 -11.00 5.78
C LEU A 213 -6.03 -12.30 6.58
N GLY A 214 -5.98 -13.44 5.90
CA GLY A 214 -6.15 -14.74 6.55
C GLY A 214 -5.36 -15.77 5.78
N GLY A 215 -4.81 -16.76 6.47
CA GLY A 215 -3.73 -17.52 5.88
C GLY A 215 -2.75 -17.89 6.98
N GLY A 216 -1.58 -18.39 6.60
CA GLY A 216 -0.42 -18.41 7.48
C GLY A 216 0.67 -17.76 6.68
N ASP A 217 0.87 -16.48 6.89
CA ASP A 217 1.49 -15.58 5.95
C ASP A 217 2.94 -15.32 6.31
N GLU A 218 3.77 -15.03 5.32
CA GLU A 218 5.16 -14.64 5.51
C GLU A 218 5.36 -13.24 4.92
N ILE A 219 5.60 -12.27 5.79
CA ILE A 219 5.66 -10.86 5.43
C ILE A 219 7.02 -10.29 5.83
N LEU A 220 7.72 -9.70 4.86
CA LEU A 220 9.01 -9.05 5.04
C LEU A 220 8.90 -7.58 4.63
N GLY A 221 9.18 -6.66 5.55
CA GLY A 221 9.17 -5.21 5.30
C GLY A 221 10.38 -4.75 4.48
N LEU A 222 11.57 -5.22 4.87
CA LEU A 222 12.89 -4.85 4.33
C LEU A 222 13.41 -3.53 4.91
N GLY A 223 13.32 -2.42 4.17
CA GLY A 223 13.80 -1.12 4.64
C GLY A 223 12.63 -0.15 4.76
N GLY A 224 12.79 0.91 5.56
CA GLY A 224 11.71 1.87 5.77
C GLY A 224 10.97 1.62 7.09
N ALA A 225 9.92 2.39 7.34
CA ALA A 225 9.15 2.28 8.59
C ALA A 225 7.82 1.59 8.29
N ASP A 226 7.79 0.28 8.48
CA ASP A 226 6.70 -0.56 7.99
C ASP A 226 5.55 -0.71 8.98
N VAL A 227 4.36 -0.98 8.45
CA VAL A 227 3.16 -1.26 9.24
C VAL A 227 2.56 -2.59 8.82
N PHE A 228 2.58 -3.55 9.73
CA PHE A 228 1.94 -4.85 9.60
C PHE A 228 0.61 -4.85 10.36
N ASP A 229 -0.50 -4.99 9.64
CA ASP A 229 -1.82 -5.28 10.22
C ASP A 229 -2.03 -6.79 10.25
N ALA A 230 -2.17 -7.33 11.46
CA ALA A 230 -2.37 -8.76 11.67
C ALA A 230 -3.84 -9.21 11.57
N GLY A 231 -4.74 -8.30 11.15
CA GLY A 231 -6.13 -8.61 10.82
C GLY A 231 -7.00 -9.02 12.01
N ASP A 232 -8.28 -9.32 11.73
CA ASP A 232 -9.31 -9.69 12.71
C ASP A 232 -9.59 -11.20 12.80
N THR A 233 -9.07 -11.99 11.86
CA THR A 233 -9.34 -13.43 11.78
C THR A 233 -8.32 -14.25 12.54
N THR A 234 -8.71 -15.46 12.96
CA THR A 234 -7.78 -16.51 13.41
C THR A 234 -6.98 -16.98 12.19
N SER A 235 -5.98 -16.21 11.78
CA SER A 235 -4.97 -16.67 10.83
C SER A 235 -4.25 -17.87 11.47
N ARG A 236 -3.78 -18.79 10.62
CA ARG A 236 -2.73 -19.73 11.03
C ARG A 236 -1.49 -18.91 11.41
N PHE A 237 -0.46 -19.57 11.91
CA PHE A 237 0.81 -18.94 12.26
C PHE A 237 1.35 -18.02 11.15
N ASP A 238 1.41 -16.71 11.42
CA ASP A 238 2.02 -15.71 10.54
C ASP A 238 3.47 -15.43 10.93
N ARG A 239 4.27 -14.91 10.00
CA ARG A 239 5.67 -14.50 10.21
C ARG A 239 5.86 -13.08 9.70
N TYR A 240 6.23 -12.17 10.59
CA TYR A 240 6.54 -10.77 10.28
C TYR A 240 8.02 -10.49 10.50
N VAL A 241 8.68 -9.84 9.54
CA VAL A 241 10.03 -9.31 9.70
C VAL A 241 9.99 -7.85 9.29
N GLY A 242 10.30 -6.93 10.21
CA GLY A 242 10.37 -5.51 9.91
C GLY A 242 11.58 -5.23 9.01
N GLY A 243 12.76 -5.18 9.62
CA GLY A 243 14.03 -4.99 8.92
C GLY A 243 14.70 -3.69 9.35
N GLU A 244 15.23 -2.93 8.39
CA GLU A 244 15.82 -1.62 8.67
C GLU A 244 14.74 -0.54 8.81
N GLY A 245 14.49 -0.09 10.03
CA GLY A 245 13.74 1.13 10.25
C GLY A 245 13.04 1.15 11.59
N PHE A 246 11.82 1.66 11.62
CA PHE A 246 11.00 1.65 12.82
C PHE A 246 9.66 1.01 12.50
N ASP A 247 9.54 -0.26 12.85
CA ASP A 247 8.47 -1.10 12.33
C ASP A 247 7.37 -1.31 13.37
N LYS A 248 6.14 -1.37 12.87
CA LYS A 248 4.94 -1.50 13.68
C LYS A 248 4.16 -2.75 13.31
N LEU A 249 3.93 -3.62 14.28
CA LEU A 249 2.96 -4.71 14.19
C LEU A 249 1.74 -4.39 15.04
N THR A 250 0.54 -4.45 14.44
CA THR A 250 -0.71 -4.19 15.14
C THR A 250 -1.72 -5.33 15.03
N TYR A 251 -2.26 -5.69 16.18
CA TYR A 251 -3.36 -6.64 16.39
C TYR A 251 -4.64 -5.90 16.81
N SER A 252 -4.75 -4.60 16.57
CA SER A 252 -5.82 -3.75 17.14
C SER A 252 -7.24 -4.18 16.72
N ALA A 253 -7.38 -4.91 15.62
CA ALA A 253 -8.64 -5.48 15.16
C ALA A 253 -8.99 -6.83 15.84
N ARG A 254 -8.05 -7.47 16.53
CA ARG A 254 -8.27 -8.77 17.18
C ARG A 254 -9.02 -8.60 18.50
N THR A 255 -10.09 -9.39 18.62
CA THR A 255 -10.96 -9.43 19.82
C THR A 255 -10.86 -10.74 20.60
N VAL A 256 -10.03 -11.68 20.12
CA VAL A 256 -9.72 -12.96 20.78
C VAL A 256 -8.27 -12.94 21.30
N PRO A 257 -7.96 -13.66 22.40
CA PRO A 257 -6.61 -13.70 22.95
C PRO A 257 -5.57 -14.12 21.91
N THR A 258 -4.54 -13.30 21.74
CA THR A 258 -3.33 -13.66 21.00
C THR A 258 -2.35 -14.39 21.93
N ALA A 259 -1.75 -15.48 21.46
CA ALA A 259 -0.74 -16.24 22.18
C ALA A 259 0.58 -16.16 21.40
N VAL A 260 1.49 -15.24 21.74
CA VAL A 260 2.70 -15.00 20.93
C VAL A 260 4.00 -15.24 21.70
N TYR A 261 4.79 -16.22 21.25
CA TYR A 261 6.28 -16.23 21.24
C TYR A 261 6.76 -17.23 20.18
N THR A 262 7.80 -16.97 19.37
CA THR A 262 9.23 -17.03 19.77
C THR A 262 10.14 -16.33 18.75
N VAL A 263 11.18 -15.62 19.22
CA VAL A 263 12.48 -15.60 18.52
C VAL A 263 12.96 -17.04 18.42
N ASP A 264 13.33 -17.49 17.23
CA ASP A 264 13.82 -18.83 16.91
C ASP A 264 14.86 -19.37 17.92
N VAL A 265 14.37 -19.99 18.99
CA VAL A 265 15.07 -20.92 19.89
C VAL A 265 14.00 -21.79 20.57
N GLY A 266 13.41 -22.69 19.78
CA GLY A 266 12.24 -23.47 20.18
C GLY A 266 12.37 -24.15 21.54
N LEU A 267 11.48 -23.81 22.48
CA LEU A 267 11.21 -24.60 23.70
C LEU A 267 9.87 -24.24 24.42
N GLY A 268 9.03 -23.35 23.89
CA GLY A 268 7.74 -23.01 24.51
C GLY A 268 6.55 -23.43 23.66
N ARG A 269 5.71 -24.35 24.16
CA ARG A 269 4.47 -24.77 23.50
C ARG A 269 3.30 -23.96 24.09
N TYR A 270 2.99 -22.83 23.47
CA TYR A 270 1.73 -22.11 23.73
C TYR A 270 0.61 -22.75 22.92
N SER A 271 -0.63 -22.69 23.42
CA SER A 271 -1.82 -23.13 22.69
C SER A 271 -2.51 -21.91 22.07
N GLY A 272 -2.65 -21.84 20.75
CA GLY A 272 -3.32 -20.75 20.02
C GLY A 272 -2.63 -20.45 18.68
N ASP A 273 -3.12 -19.42 17.98
CA ASP A 273 -2.45 -18.83 16.82
C ASP A 273 -1.17 -18.13 17.32
N THR A 274 -0.01 -18.71 16.97
CA THR A 274 1.33 -18.30 17.43
C THR A 274 2.08 -17.61 16.31
N ASP A 275 1.84 -16.31 16.14
CA ASP A 275 2.55 -15.52 15.16
C ASP A 275 4.01 -15.33 15.57
N HIS A 276 4.90 -15.23 14.60
CA HIS A 276 6.33 -14.99 14.79
C HIS A 276 6.65 -13.59 14.28
N PHE A 277 7.37 -12.80 15.08
CA PHE A 277 7.83 -11.50 14.62
C PHE A 277 9.29 -11.24 15.01
N LEU A 278 10.02 -10.56 14.13
CA LEU A 278 11.42 -10.19 14.25
C LEU A 278 11.57 -8.73 13.81
N GLU A 279 12.49 -8.02 14.46
CA GLU A 279 12.83 -6.63 14.07
C GLU A 279 11.60 -5.73 14.05
N ILE A 280 10.75 -5.83 15.09
CA ILE A 280 9.58 -4.97 15.27
C ILE A 280 9.82 -4.08 16.48
N GLU A 281 9.85 -2.75 16.30
CA GLU A 281 10.04 -1.80 17.39
C GLU A 281 8.74 -1.45 18.11
N TRP A 282 7.59 -1.46 17.42
CA TRP A 282 6.30 -1.05 17.96
C TRP A 282 5.24 -2.14 17.83
N LEU A 283 4.87 -2.74 18.96
CA LEU A 283 3.80 -3.71 19.06
C LEU A 283 2.53 -3.08 19.62
N ILE A 284 1.38 -3.30 18.98
CA ILE A 284 0.06 -2.92 19.48
C ILE A 284 -0.81 -4.18 19.53
N LEU A 285 -1.35 -4.51 20.70
CA LEU A 285 -2.21 -5.67 20.91
C LEU A 285 -3.70 -5.33 20.75
N GLY A 286 -4.54 -6.37 20.85
CA GLY A 286 -5.97 -6.30 20.64
C GLY A 286 -6.74 -5.85 21.88
N SER A 287 -8.01 -6.24 21.97
CA SER A 287 -8.87 -5.97 23.13
C SER A 287 -9.07 -7.18 24.05
N ALA A 288 -8.34 -8.26 23.81
CA ALA A 288 -8.48 -9.50 24.54
C ALA A 288 -7.45 -9.58 25.67
N ALA A 289 -7.50 -10.63 26.50
CA ALA A 289 -6.42 -10.89 27.45
C ALA A 289 -5.26 -11.56 26.72
N ASP A 290 -4.26 -10.78 26.34
CA ASP A 290 -3.16 -11.21 25.48
C ASP A 290 -1.99 -11.77 26.28
N GLN A 291 -1.33 -12.79 25.72
CA GLN A 291 -0.08 -13.34 26.26
C GLN A 291 1.02 -13.21 25.22
N VAL A 292 1.97 -12.32 25.49
CA VAL A 292 3.08 -12.02 24.60
C VAL A 292 4.38 -12.29 25.29
N ASP A 293 5.32 -12.86 24.55
CA ASP A 293 6.72 -12.80 24.87
C ASP A 293 7.36 -12.10 23.66
N ALA A 294 8.18 -11.11 23.95
CA ALA A 294 8.74 -10.18 22.97
C ALA A 294 10.26 -10.07 23.13
N PHE A 295 10.84 -10.94 23.94
CA PHE A 295 12.26 -10.91 24.22
C PHE A 295 13.07 -11.30 22.96
N GLY A 296 14.06 -10.48 22.62
CA GLY A 296 14.91 -10.66 21.44
C GLY A 296 14.31 -10.21 20.09
N ALA A 297 13.05 -9.74 20.05
CA ALA A 297 12.37 -9.35 18.81
C ALA A 297 12.58 -7.87 18.39
N GLY A 298 13.42 -7.11 19.12
CA GLY A 298 13.69 -5.70 18.83
C GLY A 298 12.70 -4.69 19.46
N VAL A 299 11.62 -5.18 20.12
CA VAL A 299 10.51 -4.36 20.62
C VAL A 299 10.94 -3.28 21.63
N ARG A 300 10.55 -2.04 21.33
CA ARG A 300 10.80 -0.84 22.15
C ARG A 300 9.52 -0.21 22.70
N HIS A 301 8.41 -0.33 21.99
CA HIS A 301 7.12 0.22 22.39
C HIS A 301 6.07 -0.87 22.33
N VAL A 302 5.36 -1.07 23.44
CA VAL A 302 4.25 -2.02 23.52
C VAL A 302 3.03 -1.29 24.04
N ASN A 303 1.97 -1.31 23.24
CA ASN A 303 0.63 -0.96 23.64
C ASN A 303 -0.22 -2.23 23.79
N CYS A 304 -0.45 -2.70 25.00
CA CYS A 304 -1.26 -3.89 25.27
C CYS A 304 -2.77 -3.67 25.07
N GLY A 305 -3.24 -2.41 24.99
CA GLY A 305 -4.66 -2.15 24.81
C GLY A 305 -5.48 -2.51 26.06
N PRO A 306 -6.79 -2.74 25.92
CA PRO A 306 -7.64 -3.28 26.97
C PRO A 306 -7.50 -4.79 27.07
N GLY A 307 -7.40 -5.32 28.28
CA GLY A 307 -7.24 -6.75 28.45
C GLY A 307 -6.75 -7.06 29.86
N ALA A 308 -6.47 -8.33 30.12
CA ALA A 308 -5.64 -8.70 31.26
C ALA A 308 -4.32 -9.22 30.68
N ASP A 309 -3.47 -8.29 30.27
CA ASP A 309 -2.38 -8.60 29.35
C ASP A 309 -1.11 -8.97 30.11
N VAL A 310 -0.47 -10.03 29.63
CA VAL A 310 0.77 -10.55 30.18
C VAL A 310 1.84 -10.48 29.11
N ILE A 311 2.84 -9.62 29.32
CA ILE A 311 4.01 -9.56 28.46
C ILE A 311 5.28 -10.00 29.16
N ARG A 312 6.13 -10.71 28.43
CA ARG A 312 7.53 -10.93 28.77
C ARG A 312 8.42 -10.08 27.87
N ALA A 313 9.09 -9.10 28.45
CA ALA A 313 9.97 -8.18 27.74
C ALA A 313 11.18 -7.81 28.61
N PRO A 314 12.36 -7.52 28.04
CA PRO A 314 13.49 -7.04 28.81
C PRO A 314 13.14 -5.70 29.46
N ARG A 315 13.26 -5.59 30.79
CA ARG A 315 13.18 -4.30 31.52
C ARG A 315 14.45 -3.47 31.33
N ALA A 316 14.99 -3.39 30.12
CA ALA A 316 16.09 -2.49 29.82
C ALA A 316 15.52 -1.06 29.70
N GLY A 317 16.17 -0.08 30.34
CA GLY A 317 15.73 1.32 30.32
C GLY A 317 15.65 1.84 28.88
N GLY A 318 14.43 1.95 28.35
CA GLY A 318 14.17 2.31 26.96
C GLY A 318 12.89 1.68 26.39
N THR A 319 12.47 0.53 26.91
CA THR A 319 11.21 -0.09 26.48
C THR A 319 10.01 0.52 27.22
N HIS A 320 9.10 1.15 26.48
CA HIS A 320 7.84 1.69 26.99
C HIS A 320 6.73 0.63 26.85
N VAL A 321 6.33 0.03 27.98
CA VAL A 321 5.33 -1.03 28.05
C VAL A 321 4.18 -0.58 28.95
N ASN A 322 2.93 -0.68 28.48
CA ASN A 322 1.73 -0.29 29.23
C ASN A 322 0.81 -1.45 29.65
N CYS A 323 1.33 -2.69 29.64
CA CYS A 323 0.57 -3.90 29.98
C CYS A 323 0.34 -4.06 31.50
N GLU A 324 -0.74 -4.73 31.89
CA GLU A 324 -1.09 -4.98 33.30
C GLU A 324 -0.05 -5.84 34.01
N THR A 325 0.49 -6.85 33.31
CA THR A 325 1.50 -7.77 33.86
C THR A 325 2.75 -7.81 32.98
N VAL A 326 3.90 -7.41 33.55
CA VAL A 326 5.22 -7.49 32.89
C VAL A 326 6.14 -8.48 33.61
N LEU A 327 6.35 -9.64 32.99
CA LEU A 327 7.20 -10.72 33.48
C LEU A 327 8.66 -10.56 33.03
N PRO A 328 9.65 -10.97 33.85
CA PRO A 328 11.05 -11.02 33.42
C PRO A 328 11.24 -12.11 32.34
N PRO A 329 12.35 -12.06 31.57
CA PRO A 329 12.70 -13.12 30.63
C PRO A 329 12.68 -14.51 31.28
N LEU A 330 12.33 -15.56 30.52
CA LEU A 330 12.53 -16.94 30.98
C LEU A 330 14.04 -17.11 31.07
N ASN A 331 14.56 -17.31 32.28
CA ASN A 331 15.96 -17.69 32.44
C ASN A 331 16.15 -19.00 31.66
N GLY A 332 17.03 -18.99 30.65
CA GLY A 332 17.59 -20.21 30.09
C GLY A 332 18.43 -20.95 31.11
#